data_AF-A0A0G1SUZ6-F1
#
_entry.id   AF-A0A0G1SUZ6-F1
#
_cell.length_a   1.000
_cell.length_b   1.000
_cell.length_c   1.000
_cell.angle_alpha   90.00
_cell.angle_beta   90.00
_cell.angle_gamma   90.00
#
_symmetry.space_group_name_H-M   'P 1'
#
loop_
_entity.id
_entity.type
_entity.pdbx_description
1 polymer ?
#
loop_
_entity_poly.entity_id
_entity_poly.type
_entity_poly.pdbx_seq_one_letter_code
_entity_poly.pdbx_strand_id
1 'polypeptide(L)'
;MIQYRSRGIVHLFLFFLFVVLVIGGAIFISGKLGNTLDQSNQRATSTIISTSTRIHVFFSYASSSSKQVDCSYVYPVERSIDPALEKESAALQALFAGPTAEEQKRGFSSLFSKKTEHILRSIRVQEGIAYVDLEDIRTSIPNVSASCGSAAFLSQIGVTLKELSDVRQVLFAIHGDPKTFYEWIQIGCTAENNFCDATPFRKGSVKTLPFEIVTQGMYGNQSRRENRVATNKDELALLWKKTAQPASQMPKVNFSENQLIGVFYGSKNTGGYEIKIIEVDELDDGVEVIIKETVPGKECIVSQSMSQPFYVIQIQKTEKPIDFRTIESTNSCS
;
A
#
# COMPACT_ATOMS: atom_id res chain seq x y z
N MET A 1 -90.36 -33.38 23.58
CA MET A 1 -91.56 -34.16 23.27
C MET A 1 -91.54 -34.49 21.78
N ILE A 2 -91.29 -35.77 21.45
CA ILE A 2 -91.92 -36.56 20.37
C ILE A 2 -92.10 -35.82 19.03
N GLN A 3 -91.24 -36.15 18.05
CA GLN A 3 -91.60 -36.86 16.80
C GLN A 3 -92.26 -35.98 15.72
N TYR A 4 -92.27 -36.25 14.43
CA TYR A 4 -91.66 -37.22 13.50
C TYR A 4 -92.48 -37.03 12.21
N ARG A 5 -91.87 -37.33 11.06
CA ARG A 5 -92.57 -37.64 9.79
C ARG A 5 -93.34 -36.46 9.16
N SER A 6 -93.62 -36.43 7.86
CA SER A 6 -93.70 -37.49 6.85
C SER A 6 -93.73 -36.78 5.48
N ARG A 7 -92.89 -37.21 4.53
CA ARG A 7 -93.28 -37.96 3.33
C ARG A 7 -94.28 -37.27 2.39
N GLY A 8 -93.91 -37.27 1.12
CA GLY A 8 -94.79 -37.85 0.09
C GLY A 8 -94.77 -37.07 -1.21
N ILE A 9 -94.00 -37.51 -2.20
CA ILE A 9 -94.44 -38.43 -3.29
C ILE A 9 -95.11 -37.65 -4.42
N VAL A 10 -94.44 -37.59 -5.57
CA VAL A 10 -95.04 -38.01 -6.85
C VAL A 10 -93.94 -38.73 -7.65
N HIS A 11 -94.18 -40.01 -7.90
CA HIS A 11 -93.42 -40.89 -8.80
C HIS A 11 -93.61 -40.46 -10.26
N LEU A 12 -92.57 -40.49 -11.10
CA LEU A 12 -92.72 -40.98 -12.47
C LEU A 12 -91.38 -41.35 -13.13
N PHE A 13 -91.22 -42.66 -13.38
CA PHE A 13 -90.60 -43.29 -14.55
C PHE A 13 -89.06 -43.31 -14.74
N LEU A 14 -88.53 -44.55 -14.62
CA LEU A 14 -87.51 -45.22 -15.47
C LEU A 14 -86.16 -44.50 -15.68
N PHE A 15 -85.06 -44.86 -15.02
CA PHE A 15 -84.29 -46.12 -15.08
C PHE A 15 -83.79 -46.45 -16.51
N PHE A 16 -82.57 -46.02 -16.87
CA PHE A 16 -81.47 -46.88 -17.34
C PHE A 16 -80.17 -46.10 -17.67
N LEU A 17 -79.10 -46.43 -16.93
CA LEU A 17 -77.69 -46.58 -17.33
C LEU A 17 -76.76 -45.38 -17.65
N PHE A 18 -75.50 -45.57 -17.19
CA PHE A 18 -74.21 -44.90 -17.52
C PHE A 18 -73.87 -43.58 -16.80
N VAL A 19 -73.09 -43.57 -15.71
CA VAL A 19 -71.63 -43.83 -15.55
C VAL A 19 -70.74 -42.70 -16.13
N VAL A 20 -70.32 -41.82 -15.19
CA VAL A 20 -68.99 -41.20 -14.92
C VAL A 20 -68.10 -40.70 -16.08
N LEU A 21 -67.49 -39.52 -15.82
CA LEU A 21 -66.29 -38.88 -16.40
C LEU A 21 -66.64 -37.80 -17.46
N VAL A 22 -66.09 -36.57 -17.48
CA VAL A 22 -64.72 -36.11 -17.24
C VAL A 22 -64.73 -34.57 -16.95
N ILE A 23 -64.04 -34.16 -15.87
CA ILE A 23 -63.08 -33.05 -15.71
C ILE A 23 -63.22 -31.80 -16.62
N GLY A 24 -63.29 -30.62 -15.98
CA GLY A 24 -62.78 -29.38 -16.62
C GLY A 24 -63.33 -28.05 -16.09
N GLY A 25 -62.63 -27.44 -15.13
CA GLY A 25 -62.28 -26.00 -15.12
C GLY A 25 -63.33 -24.92 -14.83
N ALA A 26 -63.16 -24.22 -13.70
CA ALA A 26 -63.49 -22.79 -13.47
C ALA A 26 -62.87 -22.40 -12.10
N ILE A 27 -61.79 -21.62 -11.98
CA ILE A 27 -61.66 -20.14 -12.05
C ILE A 27 -62.88 -19.41 -11.47
N PHE A 28 -62.73 -18.71 -10.33
CA PHE A 28 -63.03 -17.26 -10.09
C PHE A 28 -63.08 -16.89 -8.58
N ILE A 29 -62.88 -15.59 -8.28
CA ILE A 29 -63.17 -14.82 -7.02
C ILE A 29 -62.16 -15.03 -5.86
N SER A 30 -61.61 -14.03 -5.16
CA SER A 30 -61.79 -12.57 -5.12
C SER A 30 -60.68 -11.94 -4.25
N GLY A 31 -60.36 -10.67 -4.48
CA GLY A 31 -59.51 -9.88 -3.59
C GLY A 31 -59.56 -8.39 -3.94
N LYS A 32 -60.38 -7.65 -3.21
CA LYS A 32 -60.87 -6.29 -3.49
C LYS A 32 -59.89 -5.20 -3.00
N LEU A 33 -59.99 -4.03 -3.63
CA LEU A 33 -59.88 -2.67 -3.07
C LEU A 33 -58.50 -1.97 -3.02
N GLY A 34 -58.43 -0.76 -3.61
CA GLY A 34 -57.61 0.34 -3.09
C GLY A 34 -56.79 1.14 -4.11
N ASN A 35 -57.31 2.31 -4.48
CA ASN A 35 -56.77 3.41 -5.27
C ASN A 35 -55.27 3.79 -5.13
N THR A 36 -54.86 4.57 -6.15
CA THR A 36 -53.88 5.69 -6.19
C THR A 36 -52.40 5.39 -6.44
N LEU A 37 -51.94 5.91 -7.60
CA LEU A 37 -50.57 6.35 -7.95
C LEU A 37 -49.55 5.20 -7.99
N ASP A 38 -48.92 4.87 -9.11
CA ASP A 38 -47.89 5.72 -9.71
C ASP A 38 -47.44 5.10 -11.05
N GLN A 39 -47.36 5.94 -12.08
CA GLN A 39 -46.66 5.65 -13.33
C GLN A 39 -45.15 5.75 -13.07
N SER A 40 -44.52 4.73 -12.48
CA SER A 40 -43.05 4.69 -12.44
C SER A 40 -42.51 3.28 -12.26
N ASN A 41 -42.53 2.47 -13.32
CA ASN A 41 -41.63 1.32 -13.38
C ASN A 41 -41.15 1.01 -14.80
N GLN A 42 -40.74 2.05 -15.52
CA GLN A 42 -39.70 1.90 -16.54
C GLN A 42 -38.35 2.08 -15.84
N ARG A 43 -37.87 1.00 -15.23
CA ARG A 43 -36.51 0.93 -14.71
C ARG A 43 -35.56 0.99 -15.90
N ALA A 44 -34.96 2.16 -16.05
CA ALA A 44 -33.91 2.50 -17.00
C ALA A 44 -32.95 1.32 -17.23
N THR A 45 -32.96 0.80 -18.45
CA THR A 45 -31.80 0.08 -18.98
C THR A 45 -30.78 1.15 -19.33
N SER A 46 -30.02 1.61 -18.35
CA SER A 46 -28.84 2.42 -18.62
C SER A 46 -27.86 1.56 -19.40
N THR A 47 -27.79 1.76 -20.71
CA THR A 47 -26.64 1.41 -21.51
C THR A 47 -25.45 2.20 -20.96
N ILE A 48 -24.66 1.58 -20.09
CA ILE A 48 -23.38 2.14 -19.68
C ILE A 48 -22.51 2.12 -20.93
N ILE A 49 -22.30 3.29 -21.53
CA ILE A 49 -21.28 3.46 -22.56
C ILE A 49 -19.96 3.21 -21.84
N SER A 50 -19.38 2.02 -22.02
CA SER A 50 -18.03 1.70 -21.55
C SER A 50 -17.05 2.48 -22.42
N THR A 51 -16.86 3.75 -22.09
CA THR A 51 -15.74 4.53 -22.60
C THR A 51 -14.48 3.85 -22.07
N SER A 52 -13.57 3.44 -22.95
CA SER A 52 -12.28 2.88 -22.57
C SER A 52 -11.18 3.85 -22.98
N THR A 53 -10.16 3.99 -22.15
CA THR A 53 -8.97 4.80 -22.48
C THR A 53 -7.90 3.88 -23.05
N ARG A 54 -7.24 4.31 -24.12
CA ARG A 54 -6.12 3.57 -24.71
C ARG A 54 -4.81 4.04 -24.10
N ILE A 55 -3.97 3.08 -23.74
CA ILE A 55 -2.62 3.29 -23.22
C ILE A 55 -1.66 2.30 -23.88
N HIS A 56 -0.36 2.55 -23.76
CA HIS A 56 0.67 1.58 -24.13
C HIS A 56 1.24 0.91 -22.87
N VAL A 57 1.45 -0.39 -22.96
CA VAL A 57 2.36 -1.14 -22.09
C VAL A 57 3.50 -1.67 -22.93
N PHE A 58 4.69 -1.78 -22.36
CA PHE A 58 5.90 -2.10 -23.13
C PHE A 58 6.41 -3.49 -22.80
N PHE A 59 6.60 -4.32 -23.83
CA PHE A 59 7.12 -5.68 -23.70
C PHE A 59 8.42 -5.86 -24.49
N SER A 60 9.22 -6.87 -24.14
CA SER A 60 10.33 -7.29 -24.99
C SER A 60 9.80 -7.87 -26.32
N TYR A 61 10.64 -7.84 -27.35
CA TYR A 61 10.29 -8.34 -28.67
C TYR A 61 11.46 -9.07 -29.30
N ALA A 62 11.24 -10.32 -29.69
CA ALA A 62 12.22 -11.11 -30.43
C ALA A 62 11.83 -11.11 -31.92
N SER A 63 12.71 -10.56 -32.78
CA SER A 63 12.62 -10.76 -34.23
C SER A 63 13.35 -12.04 -34.63
N SER A 64 12.89 -12.73 -35.68
CA SER A 64 13.56 -13.93 -36.21
C SER A 64 14.98 -13.67 -36.75
N SER A 65 15.37 -12.40 -36.93
CA SER A 65 16.63 -11.98 -37.55
C SER A 65 17.67 -11.37 -36.59
N SER A 66 17.33 -11.10 -35.33
CA SER A 66 18.28 -10.49 -34.38
C SER A 66 18.15 -11.14 -33.02
N LYS A 67 19.19 -11.88 -32.60
CA LYS A 67 19.44 -12.09 -31.17
C LYS A 67 19.44 -10.71 -30.53
N GLN A 68 18.46 -10.43 -29.67
CA GLN A 68 18.38 -9.17 -28.97
C GLN A 68 19.63 -9.03 -28.09
N VAL A 69 20.59 -8.21 -28.53
CA VAL A 69 21.87 -8.00 -27.82
C VAL A 69 21.65 -7.15 -26.56
N ASP A 70 20.61 -6.32 -26.57
CA ASP A 70 20.28 -5.40 -25.47
C ASP A 70 18.86 -5.69 -24.95
N CYS A 71 18.84 -6.19 -23.71
CA CYS A 71 17.64 -6.61 -22.99
C CYS A 71 16.77 -5.44 -22.51
N SER A 72 17.23 -4.20 -22.66
CA SER A 72 16.48 -3.00 -22.29
C SER A 72 15.53 -2.52 -23.40
N TYR A 73 15.66 -2.98 -24.64
CA TYR A 73 14.71 -2.61 -25.69
C TYR A 73 13.33 -3.23 -25.49
N VAL A 74 12.33 -2.36 -25.48
CA VAL A 74 10.92 -2.72 -25.29
C VAL A 74 10.07 -1.99 -26.32
N TYR A 75 8.93 -2.60 -26.68
CA TYR A 75 8.05 -2.16 -27.75
C TYR A 75 6.63 -1.99 -27.21
N PRO A 76 5.92 -0.93 -27.68
CA PRO A 76 4.58 -0.63 -27.19
C PRO A 76 3.57 -1.66 -27.68
N VAL A 77 2.65 -2.01 -26.80
CA VAL A 77 1.44 -2.77 -27.10
C VAL A 77 0.26 -2.01 -26.51
N GLU A 78 -0.75 -1.76 -27.34
CA GLU A 78 -1.95 -1.03 -26.92
C GLU A 78 -2.78 -1.88 -25.94
N ARG A 79 -3.28 -1.22 -24.90
CA ARG A 79 -4.24 -1.75 -23.93
C ARG A 79 -5.41 -0.78 -23.79
N SER A 80 -6.60 -1.34 -23.60
CA SER A 80 -7.79 -0.59 -23.21
C SER A 80 -7.97 -0.72 -21.71
N ILE A 81 -8.03 0.41 -21.01
CA ILE A 81 -8.26 0.47 -19.56
C ILE A 81 -9.59 1.15 -19.24
N ASP A 82 -10.15 0.80 -18.10
CA ASP A 82 -11.30 1.49 -17.53
C ASP A 82 -10.87 2.91 -17.12
N PRO A 83 -11.50 3.98 -17.65
CA PRO A 83 -11.16 5.36 -17.32
C PRO A 83 -11.43 5.73 -15.86
N ALA A 84 -12.18 4.91 -15.11
CA ALA A 84 -12.40 5.11 -13.68
C ALA A 84 -11.19 4.68 -12.83
N LEU A 85 -10.21 3.97 -13.40
CA LEU A 85 -9.01 3.53 -12.70
C LEU A 85 -7.87 4.55 -12.88
N GLU A 86 -7.05 4.70 -11.84
CA GLU A 86 -5.78 5.42 -11.90
C GLU A 86 -4.90 4.82 -13.01
N LYS A 87 -4.42 5.67 -13.92
CA LYS A 87 -3.80 5.24 -15.18
C LYS A 87 -2.55 4.39 -14.95
N GLU A 88 -1.70 4.79 -14.01
CA GLU A 88 -0.45 4.11 -13.68
C GLU A 88 -0.72 2.73 -13.10
N SER A 89 -1.68 2.62 -12.17
CA SER A 89 -2.07 1.35 -11.56
C SER A 89 -2.65 0.39 -12.61
N ALA A 90 -3.57 0.88 -13.44
CA ALA A 90 -4.19 0.09 -14.50
C ALA A 90 -3.17 -0.37 -15.56
N ALA A 91 -2.22 0.49 -15.92
CA ALA A 91 -1.15 0.15 -16.86
C ALA A 91 -0.21 -0.93 -16.32
N LEU A 92 0.22 -0.80 -15.06
CA LEU A 92 1.07 -1.81 -14.43
C LEU A 92 0.34 -3.14 -14.28
N GLN A 93 -0.95 -3.14 -13.91
CA GLN A 93 -1.73 -4.37 -13.86
C GLN A 93 -1.81 -5.04 -15.24
N ALA A 94 -2.05 -4.26 -16.30
CA ALA A 94 -2.08 -4.78 -17.68
C ALA A 94 -0.71 -5.27 -18.16
N LEU A 95 0.38 -4.60 -17.75
CA LEU A 95 1.76 -5.04 -18.02
C LEU A 95 2.08 -6.35 -17.29
N PHE A 96 1.71 -6.44 -16.01
CA PHE A 96 1.98 -7.60 -15.16
C PHE A 96 1.13 -8.82 -15.52
N ALA A 97 0.03 -8.66 -16.25
CA ALA A 97 -0.68 -9.77 -16.88
C ALA A 97 0.13 -10.43 -18.02
N GLY A 98 1.17 -9.75 -18.51
CA GLY A 98 2.03 -10.21 -19.60
C GLY A 98 1.40 -10.09 -21.00
N PRO A 99 2.14 -10.47 -22.04
CA PRO A 99 1.61 -10.49 -23.40
C PRO A 99 0.59 -11.61 -23.58
N THR A 100 -0.45 -11.35 -24.37
CA THR A 100 -1.48 -12.34 -24.74
C THR A 100 -0.91 -13.45 -25.62
N ALA A 101 -1.62 -14.57 -25.76
CA ALA A 101 -1.19 -15.67 -26.63
C ALA A 101 -0.98 -15.23 -28.09
N GLU A 102 -1.79 -14.29 -28.60
CA GLU A 102 -1.63 -13.75 -29.96
C GLU A 102 -0.44 -12.80 -30.06
N GLU A 103 -0.14 -12.01 -29.02
CA GLU A 103 1.08 -11.20 -28.96
C GLU A 103 2.34 -12.05 -28.92
N GLN A 104 2.33 -13.15 -28.16
CA GLN A 104 3.44 -14.09 -28.09
C GLN A 104 3.73 -14.73 -29.46
N LYS A 105 2.68 -15.12 -30.21
CA LYS A 105 2.83 -15.62 -31.59
C LYS A 105 3.45 -14.59 -32.53
N ARG A 106 3.28 -13.29 -32.27
CA ARG A 106 3.88 -12.19 -33.05
C ARG A 106 5.32 -11.85 -32.64
N GLY A 107 5.85 -12.47 -31.58
CA GLY A 107 7.22 -12.29 -31.10
C GLY A 107 7.37 -11.45 -29.83
N PHE A 108 6.28 -10.97 -29.23
CA PHE A 108 6.34 -10.27 -27.94
C PHE A 108 6.60 -11.26 -26.80
N SER A 109 7.45 -10.88 -25.86
CA SER A 109 7.81 -11.69 -24.71
C SER A 109 7.95 -10.85 -23.45
N SER A 110 7.78 -11.49 -22.29
CA SER A 110 7.95 -10.84 -21.00
C SER A 110 8.28 -11.88 -19.93
N LEU A 111 8.85 -11.40 -18.82
CA LEU A 111 8.94 -12.14 -17.56
C LEU A 111 7.57 -12.22 -16.86
N PHE A 112 6.65 -11.32 -17.22
CA PHE A 112 5.29 -11.28 -16.71
C PHE A 112 4.37 -12.24 -17.46
N SER A 113 3.37 -12.74 -16.75
CA SER A 113 2.35 -13.65 -17.26
C SER A 113 1.06 -13.49 -16.46
N LYS A 114 0.02 -14.26 -16.79
CA LYS A 114 -1.22 -14.25 -16.01
C LYS A 114 -0.99 -14.53 -14.50
N LYS A 115 0.08 -15.24 -14.13
CA LYS A 115 0.44 -15.50 -12.72
C LYS A 115 0.85 -14.24 -11.96
N THR A 116 1.32 -13.22 -12.66
CA THR A 116 1.86 -12.00 -12.07
C THR A 116 0.89 -10.82 -12.16
N GLU A 117 -0.29 -10.99 -12.75
CA GLU A 117 -1.28 -9.91 -12.94
C GLU A 117 -1.60 -9.10 -11.69
N HIS A 118 -1.56 -9.74 -10.51
CA HIS A 118 -1.94 -9.12 -9.23
C HIS A 118 -0.75 -8.88 -8.29
N ILE A 119 0.47 -8.76 -8.81
CA ILE A 119 1.66 -8.52 -7.98
C ILE A 119 1.80 -7.06 -7.53
N LEU A 120 1.05 -6.13 -8.11
CA LEU A 120 1.10 -4.73 -7.70
C LEU A 120 0.38 -4.56 -6.37
N ARG A 121 1.10 -4.13 -5.32
CA ARG A 121 0.51 -3.81 -4.02
C ARG A 121 0.07 -2.37 -3.93
N SER A 122 0.89 -1.46 -4.44
CA SER A 122 0.57 -0.04 -4.55
C SER A 122 1.52 0.65 -5.53
N ILE A 123 1.06 1.77 -6.08
CA ILE A 123 1.89 2.72 -6.83
C ILE A 123 1.56 4.12 -6.34
N ARG A 124 2.59 4.94 -6.15
CA ARG A 124 2.46 6.38 -5.87
C ARG A 124 3.43 7.16 -6.73
N VAL A 125 2.96 8.21 -7.37
CA VAL A 125 3.82 9.15 -8.10
C VAL A 125 3.90 10.45 -7.33
N GLN A 126 5.09 10.84 -6.91
CA GLN A 126 5.34 12.11 -6.22
C GLN A 126 6.61 12.74 -6.80
N GLU A 127 6.55 14.02 -7.17
CA GLU A 127 7.70 14.82 -7.65
C GLU A 127 8.46 14.18 -8.84
N GLY A 128 7.73 13.43 -9.68
CA GLY A 128 8.28 12.72 -10.83
C GLY A 128 9.04 11.42 -10.47
N ILE A 129 8.86 10.90 -9.26
CA ILE A 129 9.33 9.58 -8.85
C ILE A 129 8.11 8.67 -8.66
N ALA A 130 8.10 7.52 -9.34
CA ALA A 130 7.11 6.47 -9.13
C ALA A 130 7.64 5.45 -8.12
N TYR A 131 6.93 5.28 -7.01
CA TYR A 131 7.21 4.30 -5.97
C TYR A 131 6.29 3.09 -6.18
N VAL A 132 6.88 1.97 -6.62
CA VAL A 132 6.17 0.74 -6.96
C VAL A 132 6.41 -0.31 -5.87
N ASP A 133 5.38 -0.62 -5.08
CA ASP A 133 5.41 -1.71 -4.09
C ASP A 133 4.83 -2.99 -4.70
N LEU A 134 5.55 -4.09 -4.56
CA LEU A 134 5.23 -5.37 -5.17
C LEU A 134 5.04 -6.47 -4.11
N GLU A 135 4.22 -7.45 -4.44
CA GLU A 135 4.22 -8.75 -3.77
C GLU A 135 5.59 -9.42 -3.90
N ASP A 136 5.88 -10.40 -3.02
CA ASP A 136 7.13 -11.16 -3.12
C ASP A 136 7.12 -12.09 -4.34
N ILE A 137 7.67 -11.58 -5.44
CA ILE A 137 7.76 -12.26 -6.73
C ILE A 137 9.01 -13.11 -6.90
N ARG A 138 9.88 -13.22 -5.89
CA ARG A 138 11.19 -13.89 -6.01
C ARG A 138 11.07 -15.37 -6.38
N THR A 139 10.01 -16.02 -5.92
CA THR A 139 9.70 -17.43 -6.24
C THR A 139 8.95 -17.57 -7.56
N SER A 140 8.17 -16.56 -7.96
CA SER A 140 7.30 -16.58 -9.14
C SER A 140 8.05 -16.19 -10.42
N ILE A 141 9.03 -15.29 -10.31
CA ILE A 141 9.89 -14.86 -11.42
C ILE A 141 11.36 -14.81 -10.93
N PRO A 142 11.99 -15.96 -10.62
CA PRO A 142 13.35 -15.98 -10.09
C PRO A 142 14.40 -15.40 -11.06
N ASN A 143 14.10 -15.38 -12.36
CA ASN A 143 15.02 -14.92 -13.40
C ASN A 143 15.20 -13.39 -13.44
N VAL A 144 14.48 -12.60 -12.64
CA VAL A 144 14.70 -11.14 -12.54
C VAL A 144 16.12 -10.84 -12.02
N SER A 145 16.70 -11.67 -11.16
CA SER A 145 18.05 -11.44 -10.64
C SER A 145 19.17 -11.73 -11.64
N ALA A 146 18.86 -12.30 -12.82
CA ALA A 146 19.83 -12.42 -13.91
C ALA A 146 20.02 -11.06 -14.60
N SER A 147 21.24 -10.76 -15.08
CA SER A 147 21.58 -9.46 -15.70
C SER A 147 20.59 -9.00 -16.79
N CYS A 148 20.22 -9.89 -17.72
CA CYS A 148 19.23 -9.57 -18.77
C CYS A 148 17.80 -9.51 -18.22
N GLY A 149 17.50 -10.29 -17.19
CA GLY A 149 16.20 -10.32 -16.54
C GLY A 149 15.88 -9.02 -15.79
N SER A 150 16.84 -8.49 -15.01
CA SER A 150 16.68 -7.22 -14.30
C SER A 150 16.55 -6.06 -15.28
N ALA A 151 17.37 -6.03 -16.33
CA ALA A 151 17.28 -5.02 -17.38
C ALA A 151 15.90 -5.03 -18.08
N ALA A 152 15.39 -6.22 -18.45
CA ALA A 152 14.08 -6.36 -19.08
C ALA A 152 12.94 -5.99 -18.11
N PHE A 153 13.03 -6.39 -16.83
CA PHE A 153 12.05 -6.06 -15.80
C PHE A 153 11.95 -4.54 -15.59
N LEU A 154 13.10 -3.90 -15.34
CA LEU A 154 13.18 -2.47 -15.06
C LEU A 154 12.77 -1.63 -16.27
N SER A 155 13.16 -2.04 -17.48
CA SER A 155 12.81 -1.30 -18.71
C SER A 155 11.32 -1.37 -19.04
N GLN A 156 10.70 -2.56 -18.98
CA GLN A 156 9.28 -2.71 -19.27
C GLN A 156 8.41 -1.86 -18.35
N ILE A 157 8.70 -1.85 -17.05
CA ILE A 157 7.99 -1.00 -16.08
C ILE A 157 8.33 0.48 -16.28
N GLY A 158 9.63 0.79 -16.37
CA GLY A 158 10.12 2.16 -16.46
C GLY A 158 9.61 2.91 -17.67
N VAL A 159 9.66 2.31 -18.86
CA VAL A 159 9.16 2.93 -20.10
C VAL A 159 7.64 3.07 -20.08
N THR A 160 6.93 2.06 -19.57
CA THR A 160 5.46 2.13 -19.43
C THR A 160 5.03 3.33 -18.56
N LEU A 161 5.66 3.53 -17.39
CA LEU A 161 5.30 4.64 -16.51
C LEU A 161 5.71 6.00 -17.07
N LYS A 162 6.87 6.08 -17.72
CA LYS A 162 7.38 7.31 -18.37
C LYS A 162 6.52 7.81 -19.53
N GLU A 163 5.86 6.91 -20.25
CA GLU A 163 4.93 7.25 -21.34
C GLU A 163 3.62 7.85 -20.80
N LEU A 164 3.19 7.44 -19.60
CA LEU A 164 1.87 7.75 -19.06
C LEU A 164 1.79 9.05 -18.27
N SER A 165 2.86 9.38 -17.54
CA SER A 165 2.94 10.55 -16.69
C SER A 165 4.37 11.11 -16.66
N ASP A 166 4.55 12.27 -16.02
CA ASP A 166 5.85 12.94 -15.89
C ASP A 166 6.75 12.24 -14.84
N VAL A 167 6.91 10.92 -15.01
CA VAL A 167 7.79 10.08 -14.19
C VAL A 167 9.18 10.14 -14.79
N ARG A 168 10.17 10.54 -14.00
CA ARG A 168 11.59 10.59 -14.38
C ARG A 168 12.37 9.39 -13.83
N GLN A 169 11.92 8.86 -12.69
CA GLN A 169 12.55 7.77 -11.96
C GLN A 169 11.51 6.80 -11.42
N VAL A 170 11.84 5.51 -11.39
CA VAL A 170 11.00 4.47 -10.78
C VAL A 170 11.83 3.77 -9.70
N LEU A 171 11.28 3.71 -8.50
CA LEU A 171 11.84 3.01 -7.37
C LEU A 171 10.93 1.85 -6.98
N PHE A 172 11.52 0.77 -6.48
CA PHE A 172 10.84 -0.48 -6.21
C PHE A 172 10.98 -0.93 -4.75
N ALA A 173 9.94 -1.60 -4.27
CA ALA A 173 9.96 -2.32 -3.00
C ALA A 173 9.25 -3.68 -3.12
N ILE A 174 9.62 -4.61 -2.25
CA ILE A 174 8.83 -5.81 -1.98
C ILE A 174 8.27 -5.66 -0.58
N HIS A 175 6.94 -5.67 -0.46
CA HIS A 175 6.25 -5.50 0.82
C HIS A 175 6.69 -4.23 1.58
N GLY A 176 6.90 -3.14 0.86
CA GLY A 176 7.33 -1.86 1.42
C GLY A 176 8.82 -1.77 1.75
N ASP A 177 9.61 -2.83 1.50
CA ASP A 177 11.06 -2.83 1.70
C ASP A 177 11.85 -2.78 0.36
N PRO A 178 12.45 -1.64 0.00
CA PRO A 178 13.33 -1.52 -1.15
C PRO A 178 14.60 -2.35 -1.03
N LYS A 179 15.14 -2.53 0.19
CA LYS A 179 16.38 -3.30 0.38
C LYS A 179 16.19 -4.73 -0.07
N THR A 180 15.08 -5.35 0.31
CA THR A 180 14.69 -6.69 -0.17
C THR A 180 14.68 -6.78 -1.71
N PHE A 181 14.17 -5.76 -2.39
CA PHE A 181 14.16 -5.74 -3.86
C PHE A 181 15.56 -5.54 -4.46
N TYR A 182 16.30 -4.51 -4.04
CA TYR A 182 17.58 -4.14 -4.66
C TYR A 182 18.72 -5.09 -4.33
N GLU A 183 18.69 -5.77 -3.17
CA GLU A 183 19.62 -6.87 -2.88
C GLU A 183 19.33 -8.09 -3.75
N TRP A 184 18.04 -8.40 -3.97
CA TRP A 184 17.65 -9.54 -4.81
C TRP A 184 18.17 -9.40 -6.25
N ILE A 185 18.11 -8.19 -6.82
CA ILE A 185 18.62 -7.92 -8.17
C ILE A 185 20.10 -7.53 -8.21
N GLN A 186 20.84 -7.70 -7.12
CA GLN A 186 22.30 -7.50 -7.02
C GLN A 186 22.78 -6.07 -7.30
N ILE A 187 21.92 -5.06 -7.07
CA ILE A 187 22.30 -3.63 -7.17
C ILE A 187 22.72 -3.09 -5.80
N GLY A 188 22.06 -3.53 -4.72
CA GLY A 188 22.27 -3.00 -3.36
C GLY A 188 21.69 -1.60 -3.16
N CYS A 189 21.97 -0.97 -2.03
CA CYS A 189 21.44 0.34 -1.66
C CYS A 189 22.45 1.45 -2.00
N THR A 190 22.11 2.30 -2.96
CA THR A 190 22.97 3.33 -3.54
C THR A 190 22.24 4.67 -3.61
N ALA A 191 22.91 5.75 -4.00
CA ALA A 191 22.27 7.06 -4.14
C ALA A 191 21.12 7.04 -5.18
N GLU A 192 21.27 6.24 -6.24
CA GLU A 192 20.30 6.12 -7.34
C GLU A 192 18.97 5.46 -6.91
N ASN A 193 18.95 4.75 -5.78
CA ASN A 193 17.72 4.20 -5.19
C ASN A 193 17.43 4.77 -3.81
N ASN A 194 17.90 6.00 -3.56
CA ASN A 194 17.71 6.73 -2.31
C ASN A 194 18.15 5.91 -1.08
N PHE A 195 19.25 5.17 -1.22
CA PHE A 195 19.79 4.28 -0.20
C PHE A 195 18.76 3.31 0.37
N CYS A 196 17.86 2.80 -0.49
CA CYS A 196 16.75 1.92 -0.12
C CYS A 196 15.81 2.51 0.94
N ASP A 197 15.53 3.82 0.88
CA ASP A 197 14.55 4.43 1.76
C ASP A 197 13.16 3.81 1.58
N ALA A 198 12.66 3.13 2.61
CA ALA A 198 11.36 2.49 2.64
C ALA A 198 10.19 3.45 2.88
N THR A 199 10.42 4.66 3.42
CA THR A 199 9.36 5.60 3.80
C THR A 199 8.40 5.89 2.65
N PRO A 200 8.86 6.10 1.41
CA PRO A 200 7.95 6.39 0.31
C PRO A 200 7.02 5.25 -0.11
N PHE A 201 7.29 4.01 0.29
CA PHE A 201 6.55 2.80 -0.09
C PHE A 201 5.51 2.35 0.94
N ARG A 202 5.43 3.04 2.08
CA ARG A 202 4.49 2.65 3.14
C ARG A 202 3.07 3.02 2.75
N LYS A 203 2.14 2.12 3.05
CA LYS A 203 0.71 2.32 2.75
C LYS A 203 0.10 3.33 3.70
N GLY A 204 -0.68 4.25 3.14
CA GLY A 204 -1.50 5.19 3.88
C GLY A 204 -1.27 6.65 3.50
N SER A 205 -2.20 7.50 3.93
CA SER A 205 -1.97 8.95 3.93
C SER A 205 -0.96 9.28 5.01
N VAL A 206 0.28 9.58 4.60
CA VAL A 206 1.32 10.07 5.52
C VAL A 206 0.86 11.41 6.08
N LYS A 207 0.64 11.46 7.39
CA LYS A 207 0.36 12.70 8.12
C LYS A 207 1.55 13.01 9.03
N THR A 208 2.36 13.98 8.63
CA THR A 208 3.43 14.48 9.48
C THR A 208 2.85 15.10 10.75
N LEU A 209 3.23 14.55 11.88
CA LEU A 209 2.83 14.99 13.20
C LEU A 209 3.78 16.09 13.68
N PRO A 210 3.26 17.22 14.19
CA PRO A 210 4.10 18.20 14.85
C PRO A 210 4.67 17.61 16.13
N PHE A 211 5.88 18.03 16.47
CA PHE A 211 6.54 17.69 17.72
C PHE A 211 7.24 18.90 18.32
N GLU A 212 7.40 18.89 19.63
CA GLU A 212 8.13 19.91 20.37
C GLU A 212 9.43 19.35 20.92
N ILE A 213 10.54 20.07 20.77
CA ILE A 213 11.82 19.65 21.34
C ILE A 213 11.81 19.95 22.84
N VAL A 214 11.93 18.90 23.66
CA VAL A 214 11.94 19.01 25.12
C VAL A 214 13.36 19.27 25.61
N THR A 215 14.32 18.48 25.14
CA THR A 215 15.73 18.62 25.49
C THR A 215 16.60 17.87 24.48
N GLN A 216 17.83 18.33 24.29
CA GLN A 216 18.84 17.69 23.46
C GLN A 216 20.21 18.01 24.03
N GLY A 217 21.21 17.17 23.74
CA GLY A 217 22.56 17.44 24.19
C GLY A 217 23.58 16.44 23.68
N MET A 218 24.86 16.79 23.80
CA MET A 218 25.99 15.93 23.43
C MET A 218 26.47 15.05 24.58
N TYR A 219 25.99 15.30 25.81
CA TYR A 219 26.44 14.62 27.03
C TYR A 219 25.23 14.10 27.79
N GLY A 220 24.80 12.88 27.44
CA GLY A 220 23.81 12.11 28.20
C GLY A 220 24.47 11.18 29.23
N ASN A 221 23.69 10.21 29.68
CA ASN A 221 24.08 9.13 30.62
C ASN A 221 23.78 7.74 30.03
N GLN A 222 23.67 7.64 28.71
CA GLN A 222 23.30 6.40 28.01
C GLN A 222 24.46 5.94 27.14
N SER A 223 25.07 4.80 27.52
CA SER A 223 26.27 4.27 26.85
C SER A 223 25.98 3.43 25.62
N ARG A 224 24.80 2.80 25.55
CA ARG A 224 24.35 2.00 24.40
C ARG A 224 23.25 2.71 23.64
N ARG A 225 23.24 2.56 22.31
CA ARG A 225 22.15 3.06 21.48
C ARG A 225 20.80 2.54 22.00
N GLU A 226 19.86 3.43 22.23
CA GLU A 226 18.53 3.11 22.75
C GLU A 226 17.53 4.16 22.26
N ASN A 227 16.33 3.72 21.91
CA ASN A 227 15.17 4.57 21.67
C ASN A 227 14.11 4.24 22.73
N ARG A 228 13.43 5.24 23.25
CA ARG A 228 12.47 5.06 24.34
C ARG A 228 11.26 5.96 24.17
N VAL A 229 10.08 5.38 24.34
CA VAL A 229 8.81 6.12 24.46
C VAL A 229 8.46 6.21 25.95
N ALA A 230 7.98 7.37 26.39
CA ALA A 230 7.48 7.59 27.74
C ALA A 230 6.03 8.08 27.69
N THR A 231 5.14 7.21 28.17
CA THR A 231 3.68 7.37 28.16
C THR A 231 3.11 7.68 29.55
N ASN A 232 3.95 7.67 30.58
CA ASN A 232 3.60 7.97 31.95
C ASN A 232 4.78 8.57 32.72
N LYS A 233 4.52 8.99 33.96
CA LYS A 233 5.51 9.66 34.83
C LYS A 233 6.71 8.79 35.17
N ASP A 234 6.52 7.49 35.36
CA ASP A 234 7.60 6.57 35.73
C ASP A 234 8.52 6.31 34.53
N GLU A 235 7.95 6.14 33.34
CA GLU A 235 8.70 6.04 32.09
C GLU A 235 9.46 7.33 31.77
N LEU A 236 8.85 8.50 32.03
CA LEU A 236 9.55 9.78 31.92
C LEU A 236 10.73 9.85 32.88
N ALA A 237 10.58 9.40 34.12
CA ALA A 237 11.70 9.38 35.07
C ALA A 237 12.84 8.46 34.59
N LEU A 238 12.52 7.32 33.95
CA LEU A 238 13.51 6.42 33.35
C LEU A 238 14.19 7.02 32.13
N LEU A 239 13.45 7.71 31.27
CA LEU A 239 13.98 8.44 30.11
C LEU A 239 14.88 9.59 30.57
N TRP A 240 14.43 10.39 31.55
CA TRP A 240 15.14 11.59 32.02
C TRP A 240 16.50 11.26 32.65
N LYS A 241 16.63 10.14 33.36
CA LYS A 241 17.92 9.68 33.90
C LYS A 241 19.01 9.53 32.83
N LYS A 242 18.63 9.31 31.57
CA LYS A 242 19.53 9.11 30.43
C LYS A 242 20.01 10.42 29.78
N THR A 243 19.38 11.57 30.06
CA THR A 243 19.73 12.86 29.44
C THR A 243 20.81 13.64 30.19
N ALA A 244 21.23 13.15 31.37
CA ALA A 244 22.10 13.85 32.32
C ALA A 244 21.60 15.24 32.77
N GLN A 245 20.36 15.62 32.42
CA GLN A 245 19.78 16.89 32.82
C GLN A 245 19.36 16.86 34.29
N PRO A 246 19.42 18.00 35.01
CA PRO A 246 18.95 18.10 36.38
C PRO A 246 17.48 17.67 36.52
N ALA A 247 17.13 17.02 37.63
CA ALA A 247 15.75 16.63 37.90
C ALA A 247 14.80 17.84 37.98
N SER A 248 15.31 19.02 38.33
CA SER A 248 14.55 20.28 38.36
C SER A 248 14.12 20.76 36.97
N GLN A 249 14.76 20.29 35.90
CA GLN A 249 14.43 20.62 34.51
C GLN A 249 13.51 19.59 33.85
N MET A 250 13.14 18.53 34.57
CA MET A 250 12.24 17.50 34.04
C MET A 250 10.86 18.12 33.73
N PRO A 251 10.32 17.94 32.51
CA PRO A 251 9.09 18.59 32.10
C PRO A 251 7.88 18.07 32.88
N LYS A 252 6.89 18.94 33.07
CA LYS A 252 5.56 18.54 33.54
C LYS A 252 4.70 18.23 32.32
N VAL A 253 4.40 16.96 32.10
CA VAL A 253 3.73 16.47 30.89
C VAL A 253 2.34 15.96 31.24
N ASN A 254 1.34 16.36 30.47
CA ASN A 254 0.01 15.76 30.54
C ASN A 254 -0.05 14.48 29.71
N PHE A 255 0.11 13.32 30.35
CA PHE A 255 0.15 12.01 29.68
C PHE A 255 -1.21 11.50 29.16
N SER A 256 -2.31 12.22 29.39
CA SER A 256 -3.56 11.95 28.69
C SER A 256 -3.57 12.51 27.26
N GLU A 257 -2.76 13.52 27.00
CA GLU A 257 -2.74 14.26 25.73
C GLU A 257 -1.42 14.11 24.97
N ASN A 258 -0.32 13.89 25.69
CA ASN A 258 1.02 13.90 25.14
C ASN A 258 1.85 12.71 25.62
N GLN A 259 2.91 12.40 24.89
CA GLN A 259 3.93 11.43 25.27
C GLN A 259 5.30 11.91 24.80
N LEU A 260 6.37 11.33 25.34
CA LEU A 260 7.74 11.72 24.99
C LEU A 260 8.46 10.61 24.26
N ILE A 261 9.34 11.01 23.36
CA ILE A 261 10.20 10.11 22.61
C ILE A 261 11.64 10.58 22.80
N GLY A 262 12.48 9.70 23.33
CA GLY A 262 13.91 9.93 23.53
C GLY A 262 14.74 8.99 22.67
N VAL A 263 15.68 9.54 21.91
CA VAL A 263 16.65 8.78 21.12
C VAL A 263 18.05 9.06 21.65
N PHE A 264 18.82 8.00 21.84
CA PHE A 264 20.14 8.04 22.47
C PHE A 264 21.15 7.34 21.57
N TYR A 265 22.20 8.06 21.17
CA TYR A 265 23.19 7.54 20.22
C TYR A 265 24.14 6.52 20.86
N GLY A 266 24.27 6.54 22.20
CA GLY A 266 25.30 5.80 22.92
C GLY A 266 26.64 6.52 22.93
N SER A 267 27.65 5.86 23.50
CA SER A 267 29.01 6.40 23.63
C SER A 267 29.71 6.56 22.28
N LYS A 268 30.29 7.74 22.05
CA LYS A 268 31.16 8.08 20.91
C LYS A 268 32.49 8.61 21.41
N ASN A 269 33.60 8.09 20.88
CA ASN A 269 34.95 8.40 21.38
C ASN A 269 35.39 9.85 21.13
N THR A 270 34.70 10.59 20.27
CA THR A 270 34.97 12.00 19.97
C THR A 270 33.67 12.81 20.01
N GLY A 271 33.81 14.14 19.97
CA GLY A 271 32.72 15.02 19.59
C GLY A 271 32.42 14.96 18.08
N GLY A 272 31.48 15.79 17.63
CA GLY A 272 31.10 15.90 16.21
C GLY A 272 30.00 14.94 15.76
N TYR A 273 29.65 13.95 16.57
CA TYR A 273 28.47 13.11 16.35
C TYR A 273 27.21 13.82 16.83
N GLU A 274 26.13 13.68 16.06
CA GLU A 274 24.82 14.24 16.39
C GLU A 274 23.72 13.19 16.18
N ILE A 275 22.67 13.26 17.00
CA ILE A 275 21.43 12.51 16.79
C ILE A 275 20.27 13.48 16.91
N LYS A 276 19.35 13.45 15.94
CA LYS A 276 18.17 14.32 15.91
C LYS A 276 16.96 13.50 15.50
N ILE A 277 15.80 13.83 16.04
CA ILE A 277 14.52 13.45 15.42
C ILE A 277 14.16 14.57 14.46
N ILE A 278 14.06 14.26 13.18
CA ILE A 278 13.82 15.25 12.13
C ILE A 278 12.37 15.27 11.67
N GLU A 279 11.66 14.15 11.83
CA GLU A 279 10.30 13.98 11.33
C GLU A 279 9.59 12.88 12.13
N VAL A 280 8.28 13.04 12.31
CA VAL A 280 7.40 12.05 12.94
C VAL A 280 6.18 11.92 12.04
N ASP A 281 5.98 10.74 11.46
CA ASP A 281 4.94 10.50 10.48
C ASP A 281 3.92 9.50 10.99
N GLU A 282 2.65 9.88 10.99
CA GLU A 282 1.55 8.95 11.21
C GLU A 282 1.16 8.28 9.89
N LEU A 283 1.15 6.96 9.92
CA LEU A 283 0.75 6.05 8.86
C LEU A 283 -0.53 5.32 9.26
N ASP A 284 -1.11 4.54 8.35
CA ASP A 284 -2.30 3.74 8.66
C ASP A 284 -2.03 2.67 9.72
N ASP A 285 -0.81 2.10 9.72
CA ASP A 285 -0.39 0.98 10.54
C ASP A 285 0.50 1.34 11.75
N GLY A 286 0.94 2.60 11.87
CA GLY A 286 1.90 2.99 12.90
C GLY A 286 2.21 4.48 12.93
N VAL A 287 3.12 4.85 13.83
CA VAL A 287 3.83 6.14 13.80
C VAL A 287 5.31 5.83 13.59
N GLU A 288 5.90 6.44 12.57
CA GLU A 288 7.34 6.37 12.33
C GLU A 288 8.03 7.62 12.88
N VAL A 289 9.11 7.41 13.64
CA VAL A 289 10.01 8.46 14.09
C VAL A 289 11.30 8.39 13.28
N ILE A 290 11.55 9.41 12.47
CA ILE A 290 12.74 9.49 11.61
C ILE A 290 13.87 10.18 12.37
N ILE A 291 14.91 9.41 12.62
CA ILE A 291 16.12 9.80 13.33
C ILE A 291 17.20 10.10 12.29
N LYS A 292 17.80 11.29 12.35
CA LYS A 292 19.02 11.62 11.63
C LYS A 292 20.21 11.47 12.56
N GLU A 293 21.10 10.55 12.21
CA GLU A 293 22.42 10.41 12.82
C GLU A 293 23.44 11.13 11.92
N THR A 294 24.25 12.01 12.51
CA THR A 294 25.29 12.74 11.80
C THR A 294 26.66 12.27 12.27
N VAL A 295 27.48 11.84 11.31
CA VAL A 295 28.85 11.40 11.51
C VAL A 295 29.81 12.50 11.05
N PRO A 296 30.83 12.87 11.84
CA PRO A 296 31.84 13.83 11.37
C PRO A 296 32.62 13.23 10.19
N GLY A 297 32.78 14.02 9.12
CA GLY A 297 33.63 13.65 8.00
C GLY A 297 35.11 13.59 8.39
N LYS A 298 35.93 12.94 7.55
CA LYS A 298 37.36 12.68 7.83
C LYS A 298 38.18 13.96 8.06
N GLU A 299 37.80 15.04 7.38
CA GLU A 299 38.46 16.35 7.47
C GLU A 299 37.93 17.22 8.63
N CYS A 300 36.90 16.76 9.35
CA CYS A 300 36.34 17.52 10.46
C CYS A 300 37.27 17.53 11.68
N ILE A 301 37.64 18.72 12.12
CA ILE A 301 38.27 18.90 13.43
C ILE A 301 37.21 18.62 14.50
N VAL A 302 37.43 17.54 15.27
CA VAL A 302 36.53 17.12 16.35
C VAL A 302 37.24 17.13 17.71
N SER A 303 36.46 17.38 18.76
CA SER A 303 36.94 17.23 20.14
C SER A 303 37.30 15.78 20.44
N GLN A 304 38.37 15.56 21.20
CA GLN A 304 38.81 14.24 21.68
C GLN A 304 38.10 13.80 22.98
N SER A 305 37.03 14.49 23.38
CA SER A 305 36.20 14.06 24.51
C SER A 305 35.14 13.05 24.08
N MET A 306 34.96 12.03 24.91
CA MET A 306 33.83 11.10 24.83
C MET A 306 32.51 11.88 24.89
N SER A 307 31.58 11.58 23.98
CA SER A 307 30.25 12.16 23.93
C SER A 307 29.17 11.08 23.97
N GLN A 308 27.97 11.45 24.42
CA GLN A 308 26.77 10.62 24.44
C GLN A 308 25.57 11.45 23.95
N PRO A 309 25.47 11.70 22.63
CA PRO A 309 24.39 12.51 22.08
C PRO A 309 23.00 11.92 22.35
N PHE A 310 22.04 12.79 22.65
CA PHE A 310 20.64 12.42 22.82
C PHE A 310 19.70 13.53 22.32
N TYR A 311 18.47 13.13 22.02
CA TYR A 311 17.41 14.04 21.58
C TYR A 311 16.07 13.58 22.14
N VAL A 312 15.30 14.50 22.73
CA VAL A 312 14.00 14.20 23.35
C VAL A 312 12.96 15.17 22.82
N ILE A 313 11.86 14.62 22.31
CA ILE A 313 10.71 15.38 21.83
C ILE A 313 9.44 15.00 22.59
N GLN A 314 8.46 15.88 22.55
CA GLN A 314 7.08 15.64 22.93
C GLN A 314 6.21 15.59 21.68
N ILE A 315 5.32 14.61 21.62
CA ILE A 315 4.30 14.47 20.57
C ILE A 315 2.92 14.33 21.21
N GLN A 316 1.88 14.59 20.42
CA GLN A 316 0.52 14.20 20.79
C GLN A 316 0.47 12.68 21.02
N LYS A 317 -0.31 12.26 22.01
CA LYS A 317 -0.49 10.86 22.36
C LYS A 317 -1.09 10.08 21.19
N THR A 318 -0.50 8.92 20.91
CA THR A 318 -1.03 7.94 19.96
C THR A 318 -1.01 6.55 20.60
N GLU A 319 -1.98 5.72 20.20
CA GLU A 319 -2.05 4.30 20.58
C GLU A 319 -1.50 3.40 19.46
N LYS A 320 -1.14 3.97 18.30
CA LYS A 320 -0.49 3.24 17.21
C LYS A 320 0.93 2.81 17.63
N PRO A 321 1.42 1.65 17.15
CA PRO A 321 2.80 1.24 17.41
C PRO A 321 3.78 2.29 16.86
N ILE A 322 4.84 2.55 17.61
CA ILE A 322 5.88 3.52 17.24
C ILE A 322 7.12 2.77 16.79
N ASP A 323 7.51 2.98 15.54
CA ASP A 323 8.73 2.47 14.94
C ASP A 323 9.77 3.57 14.73
N PHE A 324 11.04 3.19 14.71
CA PHE A 324 12.15 4.12 14.57
C PHE A 324 12.95 3.79 13.32
N ARG A 325 13.09 4.76 12.43
CA ARG A 325 13.99 4.68 11.28
C ARG A 325 15.17 5.61 11.48
N THR A 326 16.35 5.14 11.12
CA THR A 326 17.57 5.94 11.22
C THR A 326 18.14 6.14 9.84
N ILE A 327 18.39 7.40 9.50
CA ILE A 327 19.18 7.80 8.34
C ILE A 327 20.50 8.36 8.85
N GLU A 328 21.59 8.01 8.16
CA GLU A 328 22.91 8.53 8.47
C GLU A 328 23.28 9.62 7.46
N SER A 329 24.00 10.64 7.93
CA SER A 329 24.60 11.66 7.07
C SER A 329 26.00 11.97 7.54
N THR A 330 26.91 12.26 6.60
CA THR A 330 28.28 12.65 6.91
C THR A 330 28.43 14.16 6.79
N ASN A 331 28.89 14.82 7.85
CA ASN A 331 29.22 16.25 7.80
C ASN A 331 30.46 16.47 6.93
N SER A 332 30.36 17.38 5.96
CA SER A 332 31.52 17.87 5.22
C SER A 332 32.07 19.10 5.93
N CYS A 333 33.28 19.01 6.45
CA CYS A 333 34.02 20.14 7.00
C CYS A 333 35.13 20.52 6.01
N SER A 334 35.26 21.81 5.72
CA SER A 334 36.24 22.39 4.81
C SER A 334 37.21 23.31 5.53
#